data_AF-M1A3R4-F1
#
_entry.id   AF-M1A3R4-F1
#
_cell.length_a   1.000
_cell.length_b   1.000
_cell.length_c   1.000
_cell.angle_alpha   90.00
_cell.angle_beta   90.00
_cell.angle_gamma   90.00
#
_symmetry.space_group_name_H-M   'P 1'
#
loop_
_entity.id
_entity.type
_entity.pdbx_description
1 polymer ?
#
loop_
_entity_poly.entity_id
_entity_poly.type
_entity_poly.pdbx_seq_one_letter_code
_entity_poly.pdbx_strand_id
1 'polypeptide(L)'
;MTKKGSGALGISIRGWKKAILDKRLEALFKQANELSILCDIKIGLVVFAPEENNEFVWPSLAQSNDRVKNYLASIKIAKLKKVATHVDELEKIRDAEKKHVYEIEKMVEQKEMEKLFSDLVETRIKVNELDFTETKSLLKLFAIKRTQLDERKQQLSENVENEIDPNDNKDGEENVGQS
;
A
#
# COMPACT_ATOMS: atom_id res chain seq x y z
N MET A 1 93.36 -23.05 -3.56
CA MET A 1 92.14 -23.87 -3.37
C MET A 1 91.20 -23.09 -2.47
N THR A 2 90.37 -22.22 -3.03
CA THR A 2 88.92 -22.45 -3.25
C THR A 2 88.19 -22.97 -2.02
N LYS A 3 87.39 -22.09 -1.41
CA LYS A 3 85.96 -22.35 -1.18
C LYS A 3 85.21 -21.03 -0.96
N LYS A 4 84.45 -20.63 -1.97
CA LYS A 4 83.34 -19.67 -1.87
C LYS A 4 82.26 -20.33 -0.98
N GLY A 5 81.87 -19.66 0.09
CA GLY A 5 80.64 -19.96 0.81
C GLY A 5 79.59 -18.91 0.43
N SER A 6 78.65 -19.30 -0.41
CA SER A 6 77.47 -18.49 -0.75
C SER A 6 76.34 -18.75 0.24
N GLY A 7 75.60 -17.70 0.59
CA GLY A 7 74.15 -17.73 0.54
C GLY A 7 73.40 -17.96 1.85
N ALA A 8 72.74 -16.91 2.33
CA ALA A 8 71.28 -16.89 2.50
C ALA A 8 70.86 -15.43 2.75
N LEU A 9 70.30 -14.80 1.71
CA LEU A 9 69.76 -13.45 1.76
C LEU A 9 68.46 -13.50 2.58
N GLY A 10 68.51 -13.02 3.83
CA GLY A 10 67.35 -12.99 4.72
C GLY A 10 66.29 -12.02 4.21
N ILE A 11 65.15 -12.55 3.75
CA ILE A 11 63.96 -11.75 3.43
C ILE A 11 63.33 -11.30 4.76
N SER A 12 63.25 -10.00 4.98
CA SER A 12 62.53 -9.43 6.14
C SER A 12 61.04 -9.80 6.08
N ILE A 13 60.45 -10.22 7.21
CA ILE A 13 59.03 -10.60 7.34
C ILE A 13 58.10 -9.52 6.76
N ARG A 14 58.47 -8.24 6.87
CA ARG A 14 57.75 -7.11 6.28
C ARG A 14 57.72 -7.17 4.75
N GLY A 15 58.88 -7.35 4.11
CA GLY A 15 58.98 -7.45 2.66
C GLY A 15 58.20 -8.65 2.10
N TRP A 16 58.18 -9.76 2.83
CA TRP A 16 57.40 -10.94 2.44
C TRP A 16 55.88 -10.71 2.52
N LYS A 17 55.40 -10.05 3.58
CA LYS A 17 53.97 -9.70 3.74
C LYS A 17 53.47 -8.79 2.63
N LYS A 18 54.25 -7.76 2.27
CA LYS A 18 53.93 -6.84 1.16
C LYS A 18 53.83 -7.59 -0.18
N ALA A 19 54.81 -8.44 -0.49
CA ALA A 19 54.81 -9.23 -1.72
C ALA A 19 53.61 -10.20 -1.81
N ILE A 20 53.16 -10.77 -0.67
CA ILE A 20 51.94 -11.58 -0.63
C ILE A 20 50.70 -10.72 -0.90
N LEU A 21 50.60 -9.56 -0.25
CA LEU A 21 49.48 -8.64 -0.41
C LEU A 21 49.34 -8.21 -1.87
N ASP A 22 50.42 -7.76 -2.50
CA ASP A 22 50.42 -7.30 -3.88
C ASP A 22 49.94 -8.40 -4.84
N LYS A 23 50.45 -9.64 -4.70
CA LYS A 23 50.03 -10.79 -5.52
C LYS A 23 48.55 -11.12 -5.33
N ARG A 24 48.05 -11.06 -4.10
CA ARG A 24 46.63 -11.35 -3.80
C ARG A 24 45.71 -10.25 -4.33
N LEU A 25 46.15 -9.00 -4.27
CA LEU A 25 45.42 -7.85 -4.75
C LEU A 25 45.31 -7.84 -6.28
N GLU A 26 46.40 -8.18 -6.97
CA GLU A 26 46.42 -8.36 -8.42
C GLU A 26 45.44 -9.47 -8.87
N ALA A 27 45.46 -10.62 -8.18
CA ALA A 27 44.52 -11.71 -8.46
C ALA A 27 43.06 -11.32 -8.23
N LEU A 28 42.77 -10.59 -7.13
CA LEU A 28 41.42 -10.10 -6.81
C LEU A 28 40.93 -9.12 -7.88
N PHE A 29 41.78 -8.19 -8.31
CA PHE A 29 41.47 -7.26 -9.39
C PHE A 29 41.11 -8.02 -10.68
N LYS A 30 41.92 -9.02 -11.06
CA LYS A 30 41.67 -9.79 -12.28
C LYS A 30 40.28 -10.45 -12.23
N GLN A 31 39.94 -11.08 -11.11
CA GLN A 31 38.63 -11.71 -10.91
C GLN A 31 37.48 -10.68 -10.93
N ALA A 32 37.67 -9.53 -10.29
CA ALA A 32 36.68 -8.46 -10.30
C ALA A 32 36.48 -7.89 -11.71
N ASN A 33 37.55 -7.72 -12.49
CA ASN A 33 37.46 -7.23 -13.86
C ASN A 33 36.76 -8.23 -14.77
N GLU A 34 37.11 -9.52 -14.67
CA GLU A 34 36.42 -10.60 -15.39
C GLU A 34 34.93 -10.63 -15.05
N LEU A 35 34.58 -10.55 -13.77
CA LEU A 35 33.17 -10.52 -13.34
C LEU A 35 32.44 -9.27 -13.85
N SER A 36 33.10 -8.10 -13.82
CA SER A 36 32.54 -6.85 -14.32
C SER A 36 32.21 -6.94 -15.80
N ILE A 37 33.08 -7.56 -16.61
CA ILE A 37 32.90 -7.73 -18.06
C ILE A 37 31.86 -8.82 -18.36
N LEU A 38 31.98 -10.00 -17.74
CA LEU A 38 31.13 -11.16 -18.05
C LEU A 38 29.67 -10.95 -17.65
N CYS A 39 29.44 -10.21 -16.56
CA CYS A 39 28.09 -9.97 -16.04
C CYS A 39 27.57 -8.55 -16.30
N ASP A 40 28.34 -7.69 -16.96
CA ASP A 40 28.03 -6.27 -17.19
C ASP A 40 27.66 -5.52 -15.89
N ILE A 41 28.44 -5.74 -14.83
CA ILE A 41 28.23 -5.11 -13.51
C ILE A 41 29.35 -4.13 -13.15
N LYS A 42 28.99 -3.05 -12.45
CA LYS A 42 29.95 -2.06 -11.95
C LYS A 42 30.53 -2.50 -10.60
N ILE A 43 31.84 -2.74 -10.52
CA ILE A 43 32.52 -3.23 -9.30
C ILE A 43 33.57 -2.24 -8.81
N GLY A 44 33.43 -1.65 -7.63
CA GLY A 44 34.48 -0.81 -7.02
C GLY A 44 35.25 -1.58 -5.95
N LEU A 45 36.58 -1.45 -5.92
CA LEU A 45 37.44 -2.01 -4.88
C LEU A 45 38.20 -0.88 -4.19
N VAL A 46 38.13 -0.85 -2.86
CA VAL A 46 38.89 0.07 -1.99
C VAL A 46 39.53 -0.78 -0.90
N VAL A 47 40.87 -0.75 -0.82
CA VAL A 47 41.64 -1.55 0.14
C VAL A 47 42.58 -0.64 0.92
N PHE A 48 42.49 -0.72 2.25
CA PHE A 48 43.36 0.00 3.17
C PHE A 48 44.41 -0.96 3.74
N ALA A 49 45.68 -0.75 3.40
CA ALA A 49 46.79 -1.52 3.94
C ALA A 49 47.43 -0.79 5.14
N PRO A 50 47.87 -1.51 6.19
CA PRO A 50 48.39 -0.88 7.41
C PRO A 50 49.85 -0.36 7.29
N GLU A 51 50.58 -0.70 6.22
CA GLU A 51 51.96 -0.26 6.02
C GLU A 51 52.02 0.77 4.88
N GLU A 52 52.17 2.04 5.25
CA GLU A 52 52.15 3.25 4.41
C GLU A 52 50.76 3.59 3.88
N ASN A 53 50.44 4.89 3.83
CA ASN A 53 49.16 5.48 3.40
C ASN A 53 48.84 5.24 1.90
N ASN A 54 48.92 4.00 1.45
CA ASN A 54 48.63 3.56 0.11
C ASN A 54 47.25 2.91 0.11
N GLU A 55 46.26 3.75 -0.08
CA GLU A 55 44.92 3.32 -0.44
C GLU A 55 45.00 2.68 -1.83
N PHE A 56 44.70 1.39 -1.95
CA PHE A 56 44.52 0.80 -3.27
C PHE A 56 43.07 1.00 -3.69
N VAL A 57 42.89 1.63 -4.84
CA VAL A 57 41.56 1.96 -5.37
C VAL A 57 41.47 1.57 -6.83
N TRP A 58 40.47 0.75 -7.17
CA TRP A 58 40.22 0.27 -8.53
C TRP A 58 38.74 0.43 -8.92
N PRO A 59 38.42 0.93 -10.13
CA PRO A 59 39.32 1.13 -11.29
C PRO A 59 40.10 2.43 -11.28
N SER A 60 39.51 3.47 -10.71
CA SER A 60 40.18 4.72 -10.37
C SER A 60 39.55 5.27 -9.11
N LEU A 61 40.23 6.21 -8.46
CA LEU A 61 39.70 6.88 -7.27
C LEU A 61 38.31 7.50 -7.54
N ALA A 62 38.18 8.22 -8.66
CA ALA A 62 36.93 8.85 -9.04
C ALA A 62 35.80 7.83 -9.31
N GLN A 63 36.08 6.78 -10.08
CA GLN A 63 35.07 5.78 -10.43
C GLN A 63 34.64 4.93 -9.23
N SER A 64 35.58 4.60 -8.36
CA SER A 64 35.29 3.82 -7.14
C SER A 64 34.47 4.65 -6.15
N ASN A 65 34.84 5.92 -5.98
CA ASN A 65 34.08 6.85 -5.15
C ASN A 65 32.67 7.09 -5.71
N ASP A 66 32.52 7.22 -7.02
CA ASP A 66 31.20 7.31 -7.67
C ASP A 66 30.35 6.07 -7.38
N ARG A 67 30.93 4.86 -7.53
CA ARG A 67 30.25 3.59 -7.23
C ARG A 67 29.80 3.52 -5.77
N VAL A 68 30.66 3.90 -4.81
CA VAL A 68 30.30 3.95 -3.38
C VAL A 68 29.20 4.97 -3.11
N LYS A 69 29.30 6.17 -3.69
CA LYS A 69 28.25 7.22 -3.55
C LYS A 69 26.91 6.73 -4.08
N ASN A 70 26.90 6.09 -5.25
CA ASN A 70 25.69 5.55 -5.86
C ASN A 70 25.08 4.43 -5.02
N TYR A 71 25.89 3.55 -4.43
CA TYR A 71 25.43 2.53 -3.49
C TYR A 71 24.79 3.14 -2.23
N LEU A 72 25.43 4.14 -1.62
CA LEU A 72 24.86 4.81 -0.44
C LEU A 72 23.57 5.57 -0.78
N ALA A 73 23.49 6.16 -1.96
CA ALA A 73 22.28 6.81 -2.45
C ALA A 73 21.15 5.78 -2.66
N SER A 74 21.44 4.61 -3.22
CA SER A 74 20.42 3.57 -3.45
C SER A 74 19.85 3.04 -2.14
N ILE A 75 20.66 2.89 -1.08
CA ILE A 75 20.18 2.55 0.26
C ILE A 75 19.20 3.61 0.78
N LYS A 76 19.54 4.90 0.64
CA LYS A 76 18.66 5.99 1.08
C LYS A 76 17.35 5.97 0.33
N ILE A 77 17.39 5.81 -0.99
CA ILE A 77 16.19 5.71 -1.84
C ILE A 77 15.33 4.51 -1.45
N ALA A 78 15.94 3.35 -1.21
CA ALA A 78 15.21 2.14 -0.79
C ALA A 78 14.51 2.33 0.57
N LYS A 79 15.19 2.96 1.54
CA LYS A 79 14.59 3.33 2.83
C LYS A 79 13.42 4.30 2.65
N LEU A 80 13.59 5.34 1.83
CA LEU A 80 12.51 6.30 1.55
C LEU A 80 11.31 5.65 0.88
N LYS A 81 11.53 4.77 -0.11
CA LYS A 81 10.46 4.00 -0.76
C LYS A 81 9.71 3.12 0.24
N LYS A 82 10.42 2.43 1.14
CA LYS A 82 9.80 1.60 2.19
C LYS A 82 8.95 2.44 3.15
N VAL A 83 9.43 3.63 3.53
CA VAL A 83 8.65 4.54 4.37
C VAL A 83 7.41 5.04 3.63
N ALA A 84 7.56 5.45 2.37
CA ALA A 84 6.43 5.90 1.55
C ALA A 84 5.35 4.82 1.41
N THR A 85 5.73 3.56 1.15
CA THR A 85 4.76 2.45 1.07
C THR A 85 4.00 2.24 2.38
N HIS A 86 4.68 2.33 3.52
CA HIS A 86 4.00 2.22 4.82
C HIS A 86 3.08 3.41 5.09
N VAL A 87 3.44 4.62 4.67
CA VAL A 87 2.56 5.80 4.77
C VAL A 87 1.30 5.58 3.92
N ASP A 88 1.44 5.15 2.66
CA ASP A 88 0.30 4.89 1.77
C ASP A 88 -0.65 3.81 2.34
N GLU A 89 -0.10 2.76 2.97
CA GLU A 89 -0.88 1.73 3.67
C GLU A 89 -1.67 2.32 4.87
N LEU A 90 -1.01 3.14 5.69
CA LEU A 90 -1.65 3.80 6.83
C LEU A 90 -2.75 4.79 6.40
N GLU A 91 -2.56 5.49 5.28
CA GLU A 91 -3.59 6.38 4.75
C GLU A 91 -4.85 5.63 4.34
N LYS A 92 -4.70 4.45 3.71
CA LYS A 92 -5.84 3.59 3.37
C LYS A 92 -6.61 3.13 4.60
N ILE A 93 -5.90 2.73 5.66
CA ILE A 93 -6.53 2.32 6.93
C ILE A 93 -7.29 3.49 7.55
N ARG A 94 -6.64 4.66 7.65
CA ARG A 94 -7.26 5.89 8.16
C ARG A 94 -8.53 6.24 7.42
N ASP A 95 -8.51 6.16 6.09
CA ASP A 95 -9.66 6.57 5.26
C ASP A 95 -10.81 5.56 5.36
N ALA A 96 -10.50 4.26 5.50
CA ALA A 96 -11.51 3.24 5.80
C ALA A 96 -12.14 3.44 7.18
N GLU A 97 -11.34 3.71 8.22
CA GLU A 97 -11.84 4.00 9.56
C GLU A 97 -12.71 5.26 9.60
N LYS A 98 -12.29 6.34 8.92
CA LYS A 98 -13.11 7.56 8.78
C LYS A 98 -14.46 7.28 8.17
N LYS A 99 -14.52 6.48 7.10
CA LYS A 99 -15.78 6.10 6.47
C LYS A 99 -16.67 5.33 7.44
N HIS A 100 -16.08 4.40 8.20
CA HIS A 100 -16.82 3.58 9.17
C HIS A 100 -17.37 4.42 10.32
N VAL A 101 -16.62 5.42 10.81
CA VAL A 101 -17.10 6.38 11.81
C VAL A 101 -18.26 7.20 11.26
N TYR A 102 -18.14 7.73 10.05
CA TYR A 102 -19.21 8.50 9.40
C TYR A 102 -20.51 7.70 9.25
N GLU A 103 -20.42 6.42 8.89
CA GLU A 103 -21.61 5.54 8.81
C GLU A 103 -22.25 5.32 10.19
N ILE A 104 -21.44 5.13 11.24
CA ILE A 104 -21.92 5.00 12.61
C ILE A 104 -22.61 6.29 13.08
N GLU A 105 -21.99 7.46 12.85
CA GLU A 105 -22.57 8.77 13.20
C GLU A 105 -23.93 8.96 12.54
N LYS A 106 -24.06 8.66 11.25
CA LYS A 106 -25.34 8.72 10.54
C LYS A 106 -26.40 7.78 11.15
N MET A 107 -26.00 6.56 11.54
CA MET A 107 -26.91 5.63 12.20
C MET A 107 -27.35 6.10 13.59
N VAL A 108 -26.44 6.74 14.33
CA VAL A 108 -26.75 7.32 15.65
C VAL A 108 -27.75 8.46 15.48
N GLU A 109 -27.49 9.42 14.59
CA GLU A 109 -28.41 10.52 14.29
C GLU A 109 -29.80 10.00 13.90
N GLN A 110 -29.87 8.97 13.06
CA GLN A 110 -31.14 8.37 12.69
C GLN A 110 -31.87 7.75 13.89
N LYS A 111 -31.16 6.99 14.73
CA LYS A 111 -31.77 6.36 15.91
C LYS A 111 -32.23 7.39 16.94
N GLU A 112 -31.50 8.49 17.12
CA GLU A 112 -31.90 9.59 17.99
C GLU A 112 -33.17 10.25 17.49
N MET A 113 -33.26 10.53 16.18
CA MET A 113 -34.49 11.06 15.57
C MET A 113 -35.68 10.10 15.74
N GLU A 114 -35.48 8.79 15.51
CA GLU A 114 -36.54 7.78 15.65
C GLU A 114 -36.97 7.62 17.10
N LYS A 115 -36.05 7.66 18.06
CA LYS A 115 -36.36 7.64 19.49
C LYS A 115 -37.17 8.87 19.90
N LEU A 116 -36.75 10.07 19.50
CA LEU A 116 -37.45 11.32 19.80
C LEU A 116 -38.89 11.27 19.28
N PHE A 117 -39.09 10.73 18.07
CA PHE A 117 -40.42 10.51 17.53
C PHE A 117 -41.25 9.51 18.34
N SER A 118 -40.65 8.38 18.77
CA SER A 118 -41.30 7.40 19.64
C SER A 118 -41.74 8.02 20.96
N ASP A 119 -40.85 8.79 21.61
CA ASP A 119 -41.13 9.46 22.88
C ASP A 119 -42.29 10.48 22.74
N LEU A 120 -42.40 11.14 21.58
CA LEU A 120 -43.52 12.04 21.25
C LEU A 120 -44.84 11.28 21.06
N VAL A 121 -44.83 10.16 20.33
CA VAL A 121 -46.01 9.30 20.09
C VAL A 121 -46.50 8.67 21.38
N GLU A 122 -45.57 8.24 22.24
CA GLU A 122 -45.86 7.69 23.56
C GLU A 122 -46.21 8.78 24.60
N THR A 123 -46.27 10.06 24.20
CA THR A 123 -46.61 11.22 25.04
C THR A 123 -45.65 11.43 26.23
N ARG A 124 -44.44 10.87 26.17
CA ARG A 124 -43.38 11.06 27.17
C ARG A 124 -42.79 12.47 27.09
N ILE A 125 -42.78 13.05 25.89
CA ILE A 125 -42.38 14.43 25.60
C ILE A 125 -43.57 15.13 24.94
N LYS A 126 -43.79 16.41 25.24
CA LYS A 126 -44.81 17.21 24.55
C LYS A 126 -44.22 18.03 23.41
N VAL A 127 -45.03 18.33 22.41
CA VAL A 127 -44.60 19.11 21.23
C VAL A 127 -44.02 20.49 21.61
N ASN A 128 -44.56 21.13 22.65
CA ASN A 128 -44.09 22.44 23.12
C ASN A 128 -42.80 22.37 23.96
N GLU A 129 -42.32 21.19 24.30
CA GLU A 129 -41.07 20.96 25.03
C GLU A 129 -39.89 20.75 24.08
N LEU A 130 -40.15 20.56 22.78
CA LEU A 130 -39.12 20.37 21.76
C LEU A 130 -38.35 21.68 21.50
N ASP A 131 -37.03 21.57 21.44
CA ASP A 131 -36.19 22.67 21.01
C ASP A 131 -36.15 22.81 19.47
N PHE A 132 -35.50 23.87 18.99
CA PHE A 132 -35.38 24.14 17.56
C PHE A 132 -34.61 23.04 16.79
N THR A 133 -33.57 22.47 17.39
CA THR A 133 -32.73 21.43 16.79
C THR A 133 -33.48 20.10 16.72
N GLU A 134 -34.17 19.74 17.80
CA GLU A 134 -35.04 18.57 17.90
C GLU A 134 -36.19 18.67 16.90
N THR A 135 -36.87 19.81 16.83
CA THR A 135 -37.92 20.07 15.83
C THR A 135 -37.39 19.92 14.41
N LYS A 136 -36.20 20.49 14.12
CA LYS A 136 -35.54 20.36 12.82
C LYS A 136 -35.17 18.92 12.49
N SER A 137 -34.73 18.14 13.48
CA SER A 137 -34.38 16.73 13.32
C SER A 137 -35.62 15.89 12.97
N LEU A 138 -36.74 16.11 13.65
CA LEU A 138 -38.01 15.43 13.34
C LEU A 138 -38.51 15.81 11.95
N LEU A 139 -38.39 17.07 11.54
CA LEU A 139 -38.77 17.50 10.20
C LEU A 139 -37.97 16.75 9.11
N LYS A 140 -36.66 16.54 9.33
CA LYS A 140 -35.83 15.71 8.44
C LYS A 140 -36.32 14.26 8.43
N LEU A 141 -36.61 13.68 9.59
CA LEU A 141 -37.13 12.32 9.69
C LEU A 141 -38.44 12.15 8.90
N PHE A 142 -39.39 13.09 9.04
CA PHE A 142 -40.64 13.09 8.28
C PHE A 142 -40.41 13.15 6.78
N ALA A 143 -39.49 14.01 6.32
CA ALA A 143 -39.13 14.06 4.90
C ALA A 143 -38.59 12.72 4.40
N ILE A 144 -37.68 12.08 5.16
CA ILE A 144 -37.12 10.76 4.82
C ILE A 144 -38.22 9.69 4.74
N LYS A 145 -39.07 9.58 5.77
CA LYS A 145 -40.13 8.56 5.80
C LYS A 145 -41.19 8.81 4.71
N ARG A 146 -41.46 10.07 4.36
CA ARG A 146 -42.36 10.41 3.25
C ARG A 146 -41.81 9.91 1.91
N THR A 147 -40.53 10.17 1.61
CA THR A 147 -39.89 9.65 0.40
C THR A 147 -39.92 8.12 0.38
N GLN A 148 -39.63 7.45 1.49
CA GLN A 148 -39.71 5.98 1.57
C GLN A 148 -41.14 5.45 1.34
N LEU A 149 -42.17 6.15 1.80
CA LEU A 149 -43.57 5.79 1.53
C LEU A 149 -43.92 5.96 0.06
N ASP A 150 -43.46 7.05 -0.58
CA ASP A 150 -43.69 7.30 -2.00
C ASP A 150 -43.00 6.23 -2.87
N GLU A 151 -41.74 5.85 -2.55
CA GLU A 151 -41.01 4.76 -3.20
C GLU A 151 -41.74 3.42 -3.07
N ARG A 152 -42.20 3.06 -1.86
CA ARG A 152 -42.96 1.82 -1.64
C ARG A 152 -44.30 1.81 -2.38
N LYS A 153 -44.97 2.96 -2.44
CA LYS A 153 -46.23 3.10 -3.18
C LYS A 153 -46.02 2.84 -4.66
N GLN A 154 -44.95 3.36 -5.25
CA GLN A 154 -44.60 3.12 -6.65
C GLN A 154 -44.30 1.64 -6.93
N GLN A 155 -43.48 1.00 -6.08
CA GLN A 155 -43.17 -0.43 -6.19
C GLN A 155 -44.43 -1.30 -6.11
N LEU A 156 -45.39 -0.93 -5.26
CA LEU A 156 -46.64 -1.67 -5.13
C LEU A 156 -47.52 -1.55 -6.39
N SER A 157 -47.62 -0.36 -6.99
CA SER A 157 -48.37 -0.18 -8.24
C SER A 157 -47.75 -0.95 -9.41
N GLU A 158 -46.41 -0.96 -9.53
CA GLU A 158 -45.71 -1.69 -10.59
C GLU A 158 -45.90 -3.22 -10.45
N ASN A 159 -45.93 -3.75 -9.21
CA ASN A 159 -46.17 -5.17 -8.99
C ASN A 159 -47.61 -5.59 -9.30
N VAL A 160 -48.60 -4.73 -9.02
CA VAL A 160 -50.02 -5.00 -9.34
C VAL A 160 -50.26 -5.00 -10.85
N GLU A 161 -49.59 -4.14 -11.61
CA GLU A 161 -49.70 -4.13 -13.08
C GLU A 161 -49.06 -5.35 -13.74
N ASN A 162 -48.05 -5.97 -13.10
CA ASN A 162 -47.37 -7.17 -13.61
C ASN A 162 -48.07 -8.50 -13.23
N GLU A 163 -49.00 -8.51 -12.27
CA GLU A 163 -49.79 -9.70 -11.87
C GLU A 163 -51.15 -9.81 -12.57
N ILE A 164 -51.62 -8.75 -13.27
CA ILE A 164 -52.84 -8.82 -14.10
C ILE A 164 -52.46 -9.44 -15.45
N ASP A 165 -52.49 -10.77 -15.51
CA ASP A 165 -52.39 -11.54 -16.75
C ASP A 165 -53.56 -11.18 -17.70
N PRO A 166 -53.34 -10.74 -18.95
CA PRO A 166 -54.41 -10.31 -19.86
C PRO A 166 -55.36 -11.42 -20.34
N ASN A 167 -55.27 -12.65 -19.82
CA ASN A 167 -55.82 -13.82 -20.50
C ASN A 167 -57.15 -14.37 -19.94
N ASP A 168 -57.79 -13.75 -18.95
CA ASP A 168 -59.05 -14.26 -18.40
C ASP A 168 -60.32 -13.80 -19.15
N ASN A 169 -60.21 -13.55 -20.46
CA ASN A 169 -61.34 -13.17 -21.31
C ASN A 169 -61.28 -13.82 -22.70
N LYS A 170 -60.99 -15.12 -22.81
CA LYS A 170 -61.38 -15.93 -23.98
C LYS A 170 -61.60 -17.39 -23.61
N ASP A 171 -62.85 -17.73 -23.32
CA ASP A 171 -63.44 -19.07 -23.50
C ASP A 171 -64.95 -18.82 -23.72
N GLY A 172 -65.62 -19.22 -24.80
CA GLY A 172 -65.24 -19.87 -26.04
C GLY A 172 -66.51 -19.87 -26.92
N GLU A 173 -66.41 -19.35 -28.14
CA GLU A 173 -67.38 -19.58 -29.21
C GLU A 173 -66.86 -20.72 -30.07
N GLU A 174 -67.65 -21.80 -30.18
CA GLU A 174 -67.85 -22.72 -31.33
C GLU A 174 -68.14 -24.15 -30.83
N ASN A 175 -68.89 -25.03 -31.49
CA ASN A 175 -70.09 -24.96 -32.31
C ASN A 175 -70.52 -26.44 -32.53
N VAL A 176 -71.82 -26.68 -32.76
CA VAL A 176 -72.46 -27.82 -33.43
C VAL A 176 -72.32 -29.26 -32.86
N GLY A 177 -73.49 -29.84 -32.53
CA GLY A 177 -73.72 -31.29 -32.58
C GLY A 177 -75.12 -31.58 -33.16
N GLN A 178 -75.14 -32.16 -34.37
CA GLN A 178 -76.33 -32.64 -35.09
C GLN A 178 -77.07 -33.75 -34.34
N SER A 179 -78.41 -33.70 -34.35
CA SER A 179 -79.31 -34.79 -34.75
C SER A 179 -80.74 -34.26 -34.93
#